data_AF-A0AA96XBJ6-F1
#
_entry.id   AF-A0AA96XBJ6-F1
#
_cell.length_a   1.000
_cell.length_b   1.000
_cell.length_c   1.000
_cell.angle_alpha   90.00
_cell.angle_beta   90.00
_cell.angle_gamma   90.00
#
_symmetry.space_group_name_H-M   'P 1'
#
loop_
_entity.id
_entity.type
_entity.pdbx_description
1 polymer ?
#
loop_
_entity_poly.entity_id
_entity_poly.type
_entity_poly.pdbx_seq_one_letter_code
_entity_poly.pdbx_strand_id
1 'polypeptide(L)'
;MPTNKQPKRRQQSSRPPRADWRDLPGQYRIEFSSGASALGADEQDSIISVDGKVIYVSIEEEADAEIATGVLAGHVIQRGRMFDRGENVFDECDAKSQTLIDYVSAILDPSTHELKEEIDKQFGGIVFQNVLTIDVIESEPKHRGYNLGLAVASRLIETFGRGCGLVICKPFPLQFDINRKTDPSLSSFSKIQQPVARKKLQQYWGRLGFEPIKGTPYFGLNLDYRHPTRLDLGLE
;
A
#
# COMPACT_ATOMS: atom_id res chain seq x y z
N MET A 1 -49.41 -6.58 -42.06
CA MET A 1 -48.41 -7.51 -41.48
C MET A 1 -47.40 -6.72 -40.67
N PRO A 2 -47.41 -6.80 -39.33
CA PRO A 2 -46.39 -6.18 -38.49
C PRO A 2 -45.25 -7.17 -38.20
N THR A 3 -44.01 -6.75 -38.44
CA THR A 3 -42.79 -7.50 -38.12
C THR A 3 -42.40 -7.26 -36.66
N ASN A 4 -42.62 -8.27 -35.84
CA ASN A 4 -42.30 -8.32 -34.41
C ASN A 4 -40.78 -8.51 -34.24
N LYS A 5 -40.05 -7.47 -33.79
CA LYS A 5 -38.64 -7.59 -33.37
C LYS A 5 -38.58 -7.75 -31.86
N GLN A 6 -38.30 -8.97 -31.39
CA GLN A 6 -37.96 -9.22 -29.98
C GLN A 6 -36.61 -8.58 -29.63
N PRO A 7 -36.45 -7.98 -28.44
CA PRO A 7 -35.18 -7.43 -28.00
C PRO A 7 -34.25 -8.56 -27.51
N LYS A 8 -33.02 -8.57 -28.03
CA LYS A 8 -31.94 -9.47 -27.58
C LYS A 8 -31.62 -9.20 -26.11
N ARG A 9 -31.93 -10.15 -25.22
CA ARG A 9 -31.45 -10.20 -23.84
C ARG A 9 -29.92 -10.09 -23.84
N ARG A 10 -29.39 -9.01 -23.28
CA ARG A 10 -27.98 -8.90 -22.89
C ARG A 10 -27.68 -10.03 -21.91
N GLN A 11 -26.84 -10.97 -22.31
CA GLN A 11 -26.23 -11.93 -21.39
C GLN A 11 -25.44 -11.13 -20.35
N GLN A 12 -25.93 -11.13 -19.12
CA GLN A 12 -25.16 -10.73 -17.94
C GLN A 12 -23.96 -11.67 -17.88
N SER A 13 -22.76 -11.16 -18.13
CA SER A 13 -21.55 -11.91 -17.82
C SER A 13 -21.47 -12.03 -16.31
N SER A 14 -21.80 -13.22 -15.81
CA SER A 14 -21.59 -13.61 -14.43
C SER A 14 -20.10 -13.43 -14.11
N ARG A 15 -19.79 -12.49 -13.21
CA ARG A 15 -18.42 -12.39 -12.67
C ARG A 15 -18.07 -13.75 -12.05
N PRO A 16 -16.86 -14.28 -12.29
CA PRO A 16 -16.44 -15.46 -11.55
C PRO A 16 -16.52 -15.17 -10.04
N PRO A 17 -16.92 -16.15 -9.22
CA PRO A 17 -16.92 -16.00 -7.78
C PRO A 17 -15.51 -15.58 -7.32
N ARG A 18 -15.44 -14.66 -6.37
CA ARG A 18 -14.15 -14.33 -5.74
C ARG A 18 -13.68 -15.60 -5.03
N ALA A 19 -12.47 -16.04 -5.32
CA ALA A 19 -11.85 -17.14 -4.58
C ALA A 19 -11.76 -16.74 -3.10
N ASP A 20 -12.26 -17.59 -2.19
CA ASP A 20 -12.11 -17.39 -0.76
C ASP A 20 -10.69 -17.80 -0.36
N TRP A 21 -10.04 -17.02 0.49
CA TRP A 21 -8.71 -17.38 1.00
C TRP A 21 -8.78 -18.63 1.89
N ARG A 22 -9.96 -18.95 2.45
CA ARG A 22 -10.22 -20.19 3.20
C ARG A 22 -10.17 -21.44 2.34
N ASP A 23 -10.29 -21.30 1.03
CA ASP A 23 -10.20 -22.42 0.08
C ASP A 23 -8.74 -22.75 -0.27
N LEU A 24 -7.76 -21.98 0.23
CA LEU A 24 -6.35 -22.25 -0.02
C LEU A 24 -5.83 -23.36 0.91
N PRO A 25 -5.14 -24.37 0.37
CA PRO A 25 -4.48 -25.39 1.17
C PRO A 25 -3.15 -24.86 1.73
N GLY A 26 -3.21 -23.80 2.54
CA GLY A 26 -2.03 -23.20 3.15
C GLY A 26 -2.31 -21.87 3.84
N GLN A 27 -1.25 -21.27 4.38
CA GLN A 27 -1.31 -20.00 5.10
C GLN A 27 -0.26 -19.02 4.60
N TYR A 28 -0.55 -17.72 4.71
CA TYR A 28 0.43 -16.68 4.42
C TYR A 28 1.07 -16.17 5.72
N ARG A 29 2.41 -16.10 5.72
CA ARG A 29 3.23 -15.48 6.75
C ARG A 29 3.92 -14.24 6.16
N ILE A 30 4.16 -13.24 7.00
CA ILE A 30 4.96 -12.07 6.64
C ILE A 30 6.15 -12.01 7.58
N GLU A 31 7.34 -11.95 7.01
CA GLU A 31 8.58 -11.73 7.75
C GLU A 31 9.03 -10.30 7.51
N PHE A 32 9.06 -9.50 8.57
CA PHE A 32 9.53 -8.13 8.52
C PHE A 32 11.00 -8.05 8.90
N SER A 33 11.74 -7.18 8.22
CA SER A 33 13.08 -6.75 8.60
C SER A 33 13.16 -5.23 8.62
N SER A 34 13.74 -4.68 9.67
CA SER A 34 14.02 -3.26 9.82
C SER A 34 15.35 -3.09 10.55
N GLY A 35 16.10 -2.05 10.20
CA GLY A 35 17.39 -1.73 10.83
C GLY A 35 17.46 -0.27 11.24
N ALA A 36 18.17 0.00 12.32
CA ALA A 36 18.49 1.33 12.81
C ALA A 36 19.91 1.33 13.40
N SER A 37 20.57 2.48 13.41
CA SER A 37 21.94 2.60 13.90
C SER A 37 21.94 2.78 15.42
N ALA A 38 22.55 1.86 16.15
CA ALA A 38 22.58 1.93 17.62
C ALA A 38 23.52 3.03 18.16
N LEU A 39 24.51 3.41 17.35
CA LEU A 39 25.44 4.50 17.62
C LEU A 39 25.20 5.50 16.48
N GLY A 40 24.82 6.74 16.80
CA GLY A 40 24.34 7.76 15.85
C GLY A 40 25.40 8.28 14.86
N ALA A 41 26.11 7.37 14.20
CA ALA A 41 27.07 7.64 13.15
C ALA A 41 26.39 7.83 11.78
N ASP A 42 25.13 7.40 11.65
CA ASP A 42 24.35 7.58 10.44
C ASP A 42 23.47 8.83 10.56
N GLU A 43 23.68 9.78 9.66
CA GLU A 43 22.94 11.04 9.57
C GLU A 43 21.43 10.86 9.32
N GLN A 44 20.94 9.63 9.08
CA GLN A 44 19.55 9.32 8.67
C GLN A 44 18.77 8.43 9.65
N ASP A 45 19.14 8.39 10.93
CA ASP A 45 18.52 7.51 11.95
C ASP A 45 17.04 7.84 12.26
N SER A 46 16.51 8.92 11.69
CA SER A 46 15.11 9.35 11.81
C SER A 46 14.18 8.73 10.74
N ILE A 47 14.72 7.99 9.76
CA ILE A 47 13.95 7.26 8.73
C ILE A 47 14.25 5.76 8.83
N ILE A 48 13.28 5.00 9.33
CA ILE A 48 13.41 3.54 9.51
C ILE A 48 12.85 2.84 8.28
N SER A 49 13.70 2.14 7.54
CA SER A 49 13.26 1.26 6.44
C SER A 49 12.59 0.01 6.98
N VAL A 50 11.48 -0.38 6.35
CA VAL A 50 10.72 -1.59 6.65
C VAL A 50 10.61 -2.40 5.37
N ASP A 51 11.27 -3.55 5.36
CA ASP A 51 11.15 -4.54 4.30
C ASP A 51 10.35 -5.73 4.80
N GLY A 52 9.64 -6.41 3.90
CA GLY A 52 9.00 -7.67 4.26
C GLY A 52 8.85 -8.64 3.12
N LYS A 53 8.95 -9.93 3.46
CA LYS A 53 8.74 -11.05 2.55
C LYS A 53 7.40 -11.71 2.86
N VAL A 54 6.60 -11.95 1.83
CA VAL A 54 5.31 -12.66 1.95
C VAL A 54 5.52 -14.11 1.56
N ILE A 55 5.39 -15.01 2.51
CA ILE A 55 5.67 -16.45 2.37
C ILE A 55 4.35 -17.20 2.42
N TYR A 56 4.12 -18.08 1.45
CA TYR A 56 3.04 -19.05 1.50
C TYR A 56 3.59 -20.38 2.00
N VAL A 57 2.92 -20.95 3.00
CA VAL A 57 3.27 -22.25 3.57
C VAL A 57 2.14 -23.21 3.20
N SER A 58 2.47 -24.19 2.35
CA SER A 58 1.52 -25.24 1.93
C SER A 58 1.31 -26.25 3.06
N ILE A 59 0.07 -26.67 3.27
CA ILE A 59 -0.26 -27.77 4.22
C ILE A 59 -0.38 -29.14 3.54
N GLU A 60 -0.26 -29.20 2.21
CA GLU A 60 -0.43 -30.43 1.42
C GLU A 60 0.88 -31.12 1.06
N GLU A 61 2.03 -30.43 1.16
CA GLU A 61 3.33 -30.99 0.81
C GLU A 61 4.00 -31.65 2.04
N GLU A 62 4.60 -32.83 1.86
CA GLU A 62 5.20 -33.64 2.95
C GLU A 62 6.34 -32.93 3.71
N ALA A 63 6.90 -31.89 3.11
CA ALA A 63 7.71 -30.88 3.79
C ALA A 63 6.95 -29.57 3.69
N ASP A 64 6.77 -28.86 4.82
CA ASP A 64 6.16 -27.51 4.87
C ASP A 64 6.87 -26.57 3.88
N ALA A 65 6.46 -26.58 2.62
CA ALA A 65 7.17 -25.90 1.56
C ALA A 65 6.88 -24.41 1.68
N GLU A 66 7.91 -23.68 2.10
CA GLU A 66 7.86 -22.23 2.19
C GLU A 66 8.19 -21.62 0.83
N ILE A 67 7.19 -21.00 0.21
CA ILE A 67 7.30 -20.37 -1.09
C ILE A 67 7.27 -18.85 -0.89
N ALA A 68 8.30 -18.13 -1.33
CA ALA A 68 8.25 -16.68 -1.40
C ALA A 68 7.26 -16.26 -2.50
N THR A 69 6.21 -15.52 -2.14
CA THR A 69 5.07 -15.19 -3.02
C THR A 69 4.90 -13.69 -3.26
N GLY A 70 5.65 -12.87 -2.55
CA GLY A 70 5.48 -11.43 -2.58
C GLY A 70 6.46 -10.70 -1.68
N VAL A 71 6.43 -9.38 -1.80
CA VAL A 71 7.27 -8.47 -1.03
C VAL A 71 6.47 -7.24 -0.62
N LEU A 72 6.93 -6.58 0.43
CA LEU A 72 6.53 -5.24 0.79
C LEU A 72 7.76 -4.41 1.14
N ALA A 73 7.67 -3.09 0.93
CA ALA A 73 8.65 -2.14 1.42
C ALA A 73 7.98 -0.81 1.74
N GLY A 74 8.53 -0.10 2.71
CA GLY A 74 8.07 1.20 3.16
C GLY A 74 9.01 1.79 4.20
N HIS A 75 8.62 2.92 4.78
CA HIS A 75 9.43 3.66 5.73
C HIS A 75 8.59 4.23 6.87
N VAL A 76 9.15 4.28 8.07
CA VAL A 76 8.63 5.11 9.16
C VAL A 76 9.47 6.39 9.22
N ILE A 77 8.85 7.51 8.88
CA ILE A 77 9.44 8.84 8.95
C ILE A 77 9.15 9.41 10.35
N GLN A 78 10.16 9.44 11.22
CA GLN A 78 10.04 9.86 12.62
C GLN A 78 10.12 11.38 12.77
N ARG A 79 9.15 12.10 12.20
CA ARG A 79 9.11 13.58 12.22
C ARG A 79 9.17 14.18 13.62
N GLY A 80 8.57 13.55 14.62
CA GLY A 80 8.68 14.02 16.01
C GLY A 80 10.14 14.06 16.49
N ARG A 81 10.91 13.04 16.14
CA ARG A 81 12.35 12.97 16.47
C ARG A 81 13.16 14.01 15.72
N MET A 82 12.88 14.20 14.43
CA MET A 82 13.52 15.23 13.61
C MET A 82 13.27 16.62 14.19
N PHE A 83 12.02 16.91 14.56
CA PHE A 83 11.62 18.17 15.18
C PHE A 83 12.37 18.43 16.50
N ASP A 84 12.43 17.42 17.38
CA ASP A 84 13.13 17.53 18.67
C ASP A 84 14.64 17.81 18.51
N ARG A 85 15.22 17.43 17.37
CA ARG A 85 16.64 17.64 17.05
C ARG A 85 16.90 18.88 16.18
N GLY A 86 15.85 19.54 15.71
CA GLY A 86 15.97 20.63 14.73
C GLY A 86 16.43 20.15 13.34
N GLU A 87 16.23 18.87 13.02
CA GLU A 87 16.51 18.27 11.71
C GLU A 87 15.42 18.67 10.70
N ASN A 88 15.80 18.81 9.43
CA ASN A 88 14.88 19.12 8.34
C ASN A 88 14.39 17.83 7.67
N VAL A 89 13.08 17.56 7.76
CA VAL A 89 12.44 16.39 7.16
C VAL A 89 12.67 16.28 5.64
N PHE A 90 12.75 17.40 4.94
CA PHE A 90 12.99 17.40 3.49
C PHE A 90 14.43 16.99 3.20
N ASP A 91 15.42 17.55 3.90
CA ASP A 91 16.83 17.20 3.68
C ASP A 91 17.09 15.71 3.98
N GLU A 92 16.51 15.20 5.07
CA GLU A 92 16.55 13.77 5.43
C GLU A 92 15.93 12.87 4.37
N CYS A 93 14.76 13.25 3.86
CA CYS A 93 14.08 12.48 2.82
C CYS A 93 14.82 12.54 1.47
N ASP A 94 15.41 13.69 1.12
CA ASP A 94 16.19 13.88 -0.12
C ASP A 94 17.44 13.01 -0.12
N ALA A 95 18.15 13.00 1.00
CA ALA A 95 19.32 12.17 1.19
C ALA A 95 19.01 10.66 1.12
N LYS A 96 17.75 10.26 1.35
CA LYS A 96 17.32 8.86 1.34
C LYS A 96 16.77 8.43 -0.02
N SER A 97 15.74 9.11 -0.54
CA SER A 97 15.19 8.82 -1.88
C SER A 97 14.22 9.88 -2.39
N GLN A 98 14.15 10.02 -3.72
CA GLN A 98 13.14 10.83 -4.40
C GLN A 98 11.69 10.45 -4.03
N THR A 99 11.43 9.16 -3.77
CA THR A 99 10.06 8.70 -3.43
C THR A 99 9.60 9.28 -2.09
N LEU A 100 10.50 9.33 -1.11
CA LEU A 100 10.19 9.93 0.19
C LEU A 100 9.99 11.44 0.07
N ILE A 101 10.82 12.12 -0.73
CA ILE A 101 10.60 13.54 -1.07
C ILE A 101 9.23 13.78 -1.66
N ASP A 102 8.81 12.95 -2.61
CA ASP A 102 7.51 13.15 -3.25
C ASP A 102 6.36 12.94 -2.27
N TYR A 103 6.50 12.01 -1.31
CA TYR A 103 5.52 11.79 -0.26
C TYR A 103 5.44 12.95 0.72
N VAL A 104 6.57 13.40 1.28
CA VAL A 104 6.55 14.51 2.24
C VAL A 104 6.11 15.81 1.56
N SER A 105 6.51 16.04 0.30
CA SER A 105 6.06 17.20 -0.48
C SER A 105 4.56 17.19 -0.76
N ALA A 106 3.93 16.01 -0.78
CA ALA A 106 2.48 15.90 -0.95
C ALA A 106 1.73 16.40 0.28
N ILE A 107 2.27 16.16 1.49
CA ILE A 107 1.55 16.35 2.76
C ILE A 107 2.06 17.51 3.62
N LEU A 108 3.33 17.92 3.46
CA LEU A 108 3.97 18.96 4.26
C LEU A 108 4.21 20.23 3.46
N ASP A 109 4.13 21.37 4.15
CA ASP A 109 4.57 22.65 3.59
C ASP A 109 6.11 22.72 3.61
N PRO A 110 6.77 23.02 2.48
CA PRO A 110 8.23 23.05 2.39
C PRO A 110 8.89 24.21 3.14
N SER A 111 8.14 25.24 3.53
CA SER A 111 8.66 26.39 4.26
C SER A 111 8.51 26.24 5.77
N THR A 112 7.38 25.66 6.22
CA THR A 112 7.11 25.49 7.66
C THR A 112 7.48 24.10 8.17
N HIS A 113 7.63 23.12 7.28
CA HIS A 113 7.79 21.69 7.58
C HIS A 113 6.61 21.08 8.35
N GLU A 114 5.49 21.81 8.46
CA GLU A 114 4.26 21.35 9.11
C GLU A 114 3.34 20.65 8.11
N LEU A 115 2.35 19.93 8.64
CA LEU A 115 1.30 19.35 7.82
C LEU A 115 0.50 20.47 7.13
N LYS A 116 0.28 20.35 5.83
CA LYS A 116 -0.53 21.33 5.09
C LYS A 116 -1.95 21.37 5.65
N GLU A 117 -2.50 22.57 5.78
CA GLU A 117 -3.81 22.79 6.38
C GLU A 117 -4.92 22.04 5.60
N GLU A 118 -4.83 21.98 4.28
CA GLU A 118 -5.79 21.24 3.46
C GLU A 118 -5.74 19.73 3.67
N ILE A 119 -4.58 19.19 4.05
CA ILE A 119 -4.38 17.77 4.33
C ILE A 119 -4.92 17.47 5.72
N ASP A 120 -4.59 18.29 6.71
CA ASP A 120 -5.11 18.16 8.07
C ASP A 120 -6.66 18.19 8.07
N LYS A 121 -7.25 19.18 7.39
CA LYS A 121 -8.70 19.28 7.21
C LYS A 121 -9.29 18.10 6.46
N GLN A 122 -8.63 17.62 5.40
CA GLN A 122 -9.12 16.47 4.63
C GLN A 122 -9.21 15.22 5.50
N PHE A 123 -8.23 15.01 6.38
CA PHE A 123 -8.14 13.81 7.20
C PHE A 123 -8.72 13.97 8.61
N GLY A 124 -9.40 15.09 8.90
CA GLY A 124 -10.16 15.28 10.14
C GLY A 124 -9.34 15.79 11.35
N GLY A 125 -8.10 16.21 11.14
CA GLY A 125 -7.16 16.54 12.21
C GLY A 125 -6.24 15.36 12.50
N ILE A 126 -4.95 15.52 12.23
CA ILE A 126 -3.92 14.51 12.50
C ILE A 126 -3.13 14.91 13.75
N VAL A 127 -3.12 14.05 14.76
CA VAL A 127 -2.51 14.30 16.06
C VAL A 127 -1.02 13.93 16.05
N PHE A 128 -0.67 12.75 15.53
CA PHE A 128 0.72 12.29 15.50
C PHE A 128 1.46 12.80 14.26
N GLN A 129 2.71 13.20 14.47
CA GLN A 129 3.50 13.78 13.38
C GLN A 129 4.20 12.76 12.48
N ASN A 130 4.45 11.54 12.96
CA ASN A 130 5.17 10.54 12.17
C ASN A 130 4.31 10.00 11.03
N VAL A 131 4.98 9.57 9.97
CA VAL A 131 4.33 9.10 8.75
C VAL A 131 4.86 7.72 8.40
N LEU A 132 3.95 6.78 8.15
CA LEU A 132 4.27 5.48 7.58
C LEU A 132 4.08 5.56 6.06
N THR A 133 5.07 5.12 5.28
CA THR A 133 4.95 5.01 3.82
C THR A 133 4.73 3.56 3.42
N ILE A 134 3.98 3.34 2.33
CA ILE A 134 3.92 2.07 1.63
C ILE A 134 4.43 2.31 0.21
N ASP A 135 5.64 1.86 -0.05
CA ASP A 135 6.33 2.08 -1.32
C ASP A 135 5.96 0.98 -2.31
N VAL A 136 5.92 -0.25 -1.81
CA VAL A 136 5.58 -1.41 -2.61
C VAL A 136 4.83 -2.45 -1.79
N ILE A 137 3.80 -3.05 -2.38
CA ILE A 137 3.23 -4.34 -1.97
C ILE A 137 2.95 -5.13 -3.23
N GLU A 138 3.57 -6.30 -3.34
CA GLU A 138 3.50 -7.14 -4.52
C GLU A 138 3.18 -8.57 -4.15
N SER A 139 2.47 -9.21 -5.07
CA SER A 139 2.23 -10.64 -5.02
C SER A 139 2.36 -11.21 -6.42
N GLU A 140 2.92 -12.40 -6.50
CA GLU A 140 2.98 -13.20 -7.70
C GLU A 140 1.56 -13.43 -8.26
N PRO A 141 1.36 -13.45 -9.59
CA PRO A 141 0.04 -13.57 -10.20
C PRO A 141 -0.84 -14.71 -9.67
N LYS A 142 -0.25 -15.87 -9.37
CA LYS A 142 -0.96 -17.05 -8.83
C LYS A 142 -1.52 -16.86 -7.41
N HIS A 143 -1.00 -15.90 -6.64
CA HIS A 143 -1.43 -15.59 -5.28
C HIS A 143 -2.32 -14.33 -5.21
N ARG A 144 -2.74 -13.78 -6.36
CA ARG A 144 -3.67 -12.65 -6.44
C ARG A 144 -5.13 -13.12 -6.30
N GLY A 145 -6.01 -12.19 -5.92
CA GLY A 145 -7.45 -12.45 -5.80
C GLY A 145 -7.93 -12.76 -4.38
N TYR A 146 -7.01 -13.15 -3.49
CA TYR A 146 -7.29 -13.48 -2.08
C TYR A 146 -7.22 -12.29 -1.11
N ASN A 147 -7.34 -11.06 -1.61
CA ASN A 147 -7.12 -9.81 -0.84
C ASN A 147 -5.76 -9.73 -0.12
N LEU A 148 -4.76 -10.50 -0.56
CA LEU A 148 -3.45 -10.58 0.08
C LEU A 148 -2.81 -9.21 0.28
N GLY A 149 -2.89 -8.31 -0.72
CA GLY A 149 -2.37 -6.95 -0.58
C GLY A 149 -3.02 -6.14 0.55
N LEU A 150 -4.32 -6.33 0.84
CA LEU A 150 -4.95 -5.68 2.00
C LEU A 150 -4.53 -6.32 3.30
N ALA A 151 -4.41 -7.66 3.33
CA ALA A 151 -3.92 -8.38 4.51
C ALA A 151 -2.50 -7.93 4.89
N VAL A 152 -1.62 -7.83 3.90
CA VAL A 152 -0.23 -7.38 4.05
C VAL A 152 -0.18 -5.93 4.50
N ALA A 153 -0.93 -5.02 3.85
CA ALA A 153 -0.98 -3.62 4.25
C ALA A 153 -1.52 -3.46 5.69
N SER A 154 -2.61 -4.15 6.04
CA SER A 154 -3.16 -4.12 7.40
C SER A 154 -2.14 -4.59 8.42
N ARG A 155 -1.42 -5.68 8.14
CA ARG A 155 -0.40 -6.21 9.05
C ARG A 155 0.79 -5.25 9.20
N LEU A 156 1.21 -4.61 8.11
CA LEU A 156 2.26 -3.57 8.15
C LEU A 156 1.82 -2.39 9.04
N ILE A 157 0.60 -1.90 8.86
CA ILE A 157 0.02 -0.82 9.67
C ILE A 157 -0.11 -1.23 11.14
N GLU A 158 -0.60 -2.44 11.43
CA GLU A 158 -0.69 -2.97 12.79
C GLU A 158 0.68 -3.04 13.48
N THR A 159 1.74 -3.36 12.72
CA THR A 159 3.09 -3.56 13.25
C THR A 159 3.87 -2.25 13.41
N PHE A 160 3.83 -1.37 12.40
CA PHE A 160 4.68 -0.18 12.30
C PHE A 160 3.91 1.15 12.31
N GLY A 161 2.57 1.12 12.24
CA GLY A 161 1.75 2.33 12.24
C GLY A 161 1.59 2.98 13.62
N ARG A 162 1.93 2.28 14.71
CA ARG A 162 1.87 2.86 16.06
C ARG A 162 2.79 4.08 16.17
N GLY A 163 2.23 5.19 16.65
CA GLY A 163 2.95 6.46 16.74
C GLY A 163 3.05 7.23 15.43
N CYS A 164 2.46 6.73 14.34
CA CYS A 164 2.22 7.48 13.10
C CYS A 164 0.79 8.01 13.07
N GLY A 165 0.61 9.23 12.56
CA GLY A 165 -0.72 9.82 12.36
C GLY A 165 -1.28 9.54 10.96
N LEU A 166 -0.39 9.37 9.99
CA LEU A 166 -0.76 9.16 8.60
C LEU A 166 0.01 8.00 7.97
N VAL A 167 -0.68 7.19 7.17
CA VAL A 167 -0.06 6.31 6.18
C VAL A 167 -0.21 6.96 4.81
N ILE A 168 0.86 7.02 4.03
CA ILE A 168 0.84 7.50 2.65
C ILE A 168 1.35 6.44 1.68
N CYS A 169 0.70 6.32 0.53
CA CYS A 169 1.15 5.43 -0.54
C CYS A 169 0.78 5.95 -1.92
N LYS A 170 1.37 5.36 -2.96
CA LYS A 170 1.00 5.58 -4.36
C LYS A 170 0.44 4.30 -4.97
N PRO A 171 -0.88 4.05 -4.91
CA PRO A 171 -1.47 2.90 -5.58
C PRO A 171 -1.27 2.98 -7.09
N PHE A 172 -0.35 2.17 -7.61
CA PHE A 172 -0.05 2.11 -9.03
C PHE A 172 -0.13 0.66 -9.53
N PRO A 173 -0.90 0.38 -10.60
CA PRO A 173 -0.95 -0.97 -11.13
C PRO A 173 0.39 -1.31 -11.82
N LEU A 174 1.16 -2.20 -11.18
CA LEU A 174 2.53 -2.56 -11.54
C LEU A 174 2.68 -3.05 -12.99
N GLN A 175 1.62 -3.58 -13.60
CA GLN A 175 1.62 -3.99 -15.00
C GLN A 175 1.83 -2.83 -15.99
N PHE A 176 1.75 -1.58 -15.54
CA PHE A 176 2.04 -0.40 -16.36
C PHE A 176 3.33 0.31 -15.95
N ASP A 177 4.12 -0.28 -15.04
CA ASP A 177 5.40 0.27 -14.65
C ASP A 177 6.44 -0.02 -15.74
N ILE A 178 6.87 1.06 -16.40
CA ILE A 178 7.81 0.99 -17.53
C ILE A 178 9.20 0.50 -17.11
N ASN A 179 9.54 0.60 -15.83
CA ASN A 179 10.81 0.16 -15.28
C ASN A 179 10.82 -1.34 -14.95
N ARG A 180 9.65 -2.01 -15.01
CA ARG A 180 9.46 -3.44 -14.70
C ARG A 180 9.09 -4.31 -15.91
N LYS A 181 9.37 -3.82 -17.12
CA LYS A 181 9.06 -4.48 -18.41
C LYS A 181 9.68 -5.86 -18.62
N THR A 182 10.48 -6.37 -17.69
CA THR A 182 11.13 -7.69 -17.76
C THR A 182 10.23 -8.85 -17.35
N ASP A 183 9.04 -8.62 -16.77
CA ASP A 183 8.07 -9.69 -16.50
C ASP A 183 7.18 -9.96 -17.74
N PRO A 184 7.32 -11.12 -18.41
CA PRO A 184 6.52 -11.46 -19.59
C PRO A 184 5.01 -11.46 -19.30
N SER A 185 4.60 -11.73 -18.06
CA SER A 185 3.18 -11.77 -17.64
C SER A 185 2.53 -10.38 -17.61
N LEU A 186 3.33 -9.30 -17.59
CA LEU A 186 2.87 -7.90 -17.58
C LEU A 186 2.90 -7.27 -18.98
N SER A 187 3.55 -7.91 -19.95
CA SER A 187 3.75 -7.36 -21.31
C SER A 187 2.49 -7.29 -22.17
N SER A 188 1.42 -8.01 -21.79
CA SER A 188 0.20 -8.16 -22.60
C SER A 188 -0.87 -7.07 -22.35
N PHE A 189 -0.65 -6.15 -21.42
CA PHE A 189 -1.66 -5.16 -21.04
C PHE A 189 -1.61 -3.90 -21.92
N SER A 190 -2.72 -3.61 -22.58
CA SER A 190 -2.88 -2.35 -23.33
C SER A 190 -2.97 -1.15 -22.37
N LYS A 191 -2.23 -0.07 -22.67
CA LYS A 191 -2.32 1.22 -21.94
C LYS A 191 -3.74 1.77 -21.83
N ILE A 192 -4.62 1.41 -22.77
CA ILE A 192 -6.04 1.80 -22.76
C ILE A 192 -6.76 1.27 -21.50
N GLN A 193 -6.29 0.17 -20.92
CA GLN A 193 -6.87 -0.44 -19.72
C GLN A 193 -6.38 0.20 -18.41
N GLN A 194 -5.35 1.05 -18.46
CA GLN A 194 -4.72 1.64 -17.27
C GLN A 194 -5.69 2.44 -16.40
N PRO A 195 -6.60 3.28 -16.94
CA PRO A 195 -7.56 4.02 -16.11
C PRO A 195 -8.52 3.09 -15.34
N VAL A 196 -8.95 1.99 -15.96
CA VAL A 196 -9.84 1.00 -15.34
C VAL A 196 -9.10 0.24 -14.25
N ALA A 197 -7.86 -0.18 -14.51
CA ALA A 197 -7.02 -0.85 -13.52
C ALA A 197 -6.72 0.05 -12.33
N ARG A 198 -6.39 1.33 -12.57
CA ARG A 198 -6.18 2.32 -11.52
C ARG A 198 -7.44 2.50 -10.67
N LYS A 199 -8.61 2.69 -11.29
CA LYS A 199 -9.87 2.84 -10.54
C LYS A 199 -10.18 1.62 -9.67
N LYS A 200 -9.96 0.40 -10.19
CA LYS A 200 -10.13 -0.84 -9.40
C LYS A 200 -9.15 -0.90 -8.23
N LEU A 201 -7.90 -0.51 -8.45
CA LEU A 201 -6.87 -0.48 -7.40
C LEU A 201 -7.22 0.56 -6.32
N GLN A 202 -7.67 1.75 -6.70
CA GLN A 202 -8.13 2.77 -5.76
C GLN A 202 -9.31 2.28 -4.91
N GLN A 203 -10.30 1.65 -5.54
CA GLN A 203 -11.43 1.03 -4.82
C GLN A 203 -10.97 -0.11 -3.90
N TYR A 204 -9.95 -0.86 -4.30
CA TYR A 204 -9.38 -1.94 -3.49
C TYR A 204 -8.72 -1.38 -2.22
N TRP A 205 -7.85 -0.39 -2.34
CA TRP A 205 -7.20 0.28 -1.19
C TRP A 205 -8.19 1.04 -0.31
N GLY A 206 -9.23 1.64 -0.89
CA GLY A 206 -10.29 2.30 -0.12
C GLY A 206 -11.05 1.38 0.84
N ARG A 207 -10.99 0.06 0.66
CA ARG A 207 -11.54 -0.90 1.64
C ARG A 207 -10.80 -0.87 2.99
N LEU A 208 -9.52 -0.47 3.01
CA LEU A 208 -8.75 -0.24 4.23
C LEU A 208 -8.92 1.18 4.78
N GLY A 209 -9.77 2.01 4.17
CA GLY A 209 -9.96 3.42 4.55
C GLY A 209 -8.99 4.39 3.89
N PHE A 210 -8.16 3.95 2.94
CA PHE A 210 -7.33 4.87 2.18
C PHE A 210 -8.17 5.78 1.29
N GLU A 211 -7.87 7.08 1.34
CA GLU A 211 -8.55 8.10 0.55
C GLU A 211 -7.56 8.85 -0.36
N PRO A 212 -7.97 9.27 -1.57
CA PRO A 212 -7.09 10.02 -2.46
C PRO A 212 -6.74 11.40 -1.86
N ILE A 213 -5.46 11.74 -1.82
CA ILE A 213 -5.00 13.07 -1.45
C ILE A 213 -5.24 14.02 -2.62
N LYS A 214 -6.08 15.04 -2.40
CA LYS A 214 -6.52 15.96 -3.47
C LYS A 214 -5.32 16.62 -4.17
N GLY A 215 -5.38 16.67 -5.50
CA GLY A 215 -4.33 17.29 -6.31
C GLY A 215 -3.06 16.46 -6.50
N THR A 216 -3.00 15.24 -5.94
CA THR A 216 -1.80 14.38 -6.01
C THR A 216 -2.15 12.97 -6.52
N PRO A 217 -1.16 12.15 -6.92
CA PRO A 217 -1.41 10.74 -7.22
C PRO A 217 -1.49 9.85 -5.97
N TYR A 218 -1.32 10.40 -4.77
CA TYR A 218 -1.15 9.68 -3.52
C TYR A 218 -2.47 9.41 -2.80
N PHE A 219 -2.42 8.43 -1.90
CA PHE A 219 -3.50 8.06 -1.01
C PHE A 219 -3.01 8.17 0.42
N GLY A 220 -3.88 8.67 1.30
CA GLY A 220 -3.63 8.81 2.73
C GLY A 220 -4.61 7.96 3.54
N LEU A 221 -4.17 7.49 4.70
CA LEU A 221 -5.00 6.87 5.72
C LEU A 221 -4.64 7.48 7.07
N ASN A 222 -5.60 8.15 7.71
CA ASN A 222 -5.42 8.67 9.06
C ASN A 222 -5.51 7.50 10.06
N LEU A 223 -4.47 7.34 10.89
CA LEU A 223 -4.37 6.29 11.91
C LEU A 223 -4.91 6.71 13.28
N ASP A 224 -5.24 7.99 13.47
CA ASP A 224 -5.89 8.49 14.70
C ASP A 224 -7.35 8.02 14.79
N TYR A 225 -7.94 7.62 13.66
CA TYR A 225 -9.28 7.07 13.59
C TYR A 225 -9.27 5.56 13.37
N ARG A 226 -10.34 4.90 13.84
CA ARG A 226 -10.55 3.48 13.55
C ARG A 226 -10.67 3.28 12.04
N HIS A 227 -9.75 2.49 11.49
CA HIS A 227 -9.85 1.98 10.13
C HIS A 227 -10.34 0.51 10.12
N PRO A 228 -10.84 0.01 8.99
CA PRO A 228 -11.20 -1.39 8.83
C PRO A 228 -10.03 -2.31 9.21
N THR A 229 -10.32 -3.32 10.03
CA THR A 229 -9.38 -4.38 10.45
C THR A 229 -9.42 -5.56 9.48
N ARG A 230 -8.51 -6.53 9.64
CA ARG A 230 -8.56 -7.80 8.88
C ARG A 230 -9.90 -8.53 9.10
N LEU A 231 -10.44 -8.52 10.31
CA LEU A 231 -11.78 -9.03 10.61
C LEU A 231 -12.89 -8.30 9.82
N ASP A 232 -12.88 -6.96 9.81
CA ASP A 232 -13.87 -6.15 9.07
C ASP A 232 -13.81 -6.43 7.54
N LEU A 233 -12.65 -6.86 7.05
CA LEU A 233 -12.41 -7.23 5.65
C LEU A 233 -12.73 -8.70 5.32
N GLY A 234 -13.10 -9.51 6.32
CA GLY A 234 -13.32 -10.94 6.19
C GLY A 234 -12.04 -11.76 5.94
N LEU A 235 -10.91 -11.31 6.51
CA LEU A 235 -9.57 -11.89 6.38
C LEU A 235 -9.09 -12.60 7.66
N GLU A 236 -9.98 -12.72 8.64
CA GLU A 236 -9.86 -13.50 9.88
C GLU A 236 -11.15 -14.29 10.12
#